data_AF-A0A969KBH5-F1
#
_entry.id   AF-A0A969KBH5-F1
#
_cell.length_a   1.000
_cell.length_b   1.000
_cell.length_c   1.000
_cell.angle_alpha   90.00
_cell.angle_beta   90.00
_cell.angle_gamma   90.00
#
_symmetry.space_group_name_H-M   'P 1'
#
loop_
_entity.id
_entity.type
_entity.pdbx_description
1 polymer ?
#
loop_
_entity_poly.entity_id
_entity_poly.type
_entity_poly.pdbx_seq_one_letter_code
_entity_poly.pdbx_strand_id
1 'polypeptide(L)'
;MIHELHLKQVGPAPQFDVRFAERLNILTGDNGLGKTFLLDVVWWALTGTWAGAPAWPQRGNGNTSISWTSKGAPQRPGRKPQAWIAPIRQGYGIGMA
;
A
#
# COMPACT_ATOMS: atom_id res chain seq x y z
N MET A 1 13.45 8.36 5.22
CA MET A 1 12.01 8.64 5.52
C MET A 1 11.20 8.64 4.23
N ILE A 2 10.01 8.03 4.21
CA ILE A 2 9.13 8.06 3.01
C ILE A 2 8.73 9.50 2.69
N HIS A 3 8.76 9.84 1.40
CA HIS A 3 8.45 11.16 0.86
C HIS A 3 7.21 11.11 -0.05
N GLU A 4 7.07 10.06 -0.86
CA GLU A 4 5.89 9.87 -1.72
C GLU A 4 5.40 8.43 -1.60
N LEU A 5 4.08 8.26 -1.65
CA LEU A 5 3.41 6.97 -1.71
C LEU A 5 2.30 7.04 -2.77
N HIS A 6 2.27 6.05 -3.65
CA HIS A 6 1.31 5.93 -4.74
C HIS A 6 0.69 4.54 -4.73
N LEU A 7 -0.63 4.48 -4.57
CA LEU A 7 -1.42 3.26 -4.60
C LEU A 7 -2.36 3.29 -5.80
N LYS A 8 -2.41 2.20 -6.55
CA LYS A 8 -3.38 1.98 -7.62
C LYS A 8 -4.08 0.66 -7.39
N GLN A 9 -5.41 0.71 -7.36
CA GLN A 9 -6.29 -0.46 -7.20
C GLN A 9 -6.01 -1.26 -5.92
N VAL A 10 -5.65 -0.58 -4.83
CA VAL A 10 -5.33 -1.18 -3.52
C VAL A 10 -6.00 -0.35 -2.44
N GLY A 11 -6.67 -0.99 -1.48
CA GLY A 11 -7.30 -0.31 -0.35
C GLY A 11 -8.68 0.28 -0.67
N PRO A 12 -9.07 1.37 0.01
CA PRO A 12 -10.45 1.90 -0.04
C PRO A 12 -10.76 2.78 -1.26
N ALA A 13 -9.74 3.24 -2.00
CA ALA A 13 -9.91 4.13 -3.15
C ALA A 13 -9.15 3.58 -4.38
N PRO A 14 -9.65 3.76 -5.61
CA PRO A 14 -9.03 3.20 -6.82
C PRO A 14 -7.64 3.77 -7.10
N GLN A 15 -7.37 4.97 -6.59
CA GLN A 15 -6.06 5.62 -6.62
C GLN A 15 -5.87 6.44 -5.34
N PHE A 16 -4.67 6.41 -4.79
CA PHE A 16 -4.31 7.16 -3.58
C PHE A 16 -2.86 7.65 -3.68
N ASP A 17 -2.68 8.96 -3.77
CA ASP A 17 -1.37 9.60 -3.92
C ASP A 17 -1.11 10.53 -2.74
N VAL A 18 -0.01 10.32 -2.02
CA VAL A 18 0.37 11.14 -0.86
C VAL A 18 1.82 11.60 -0.99
N ARG A 19 2.03 12.88 -0.73
CA ARG A 19 3.33 13.48 -0.48
C ARG A 19 3.43 13.81 1.00
N PHE A 20 4.42 13.24 1.68
CA PHE A 20 4.64 13.48 3.10
C PHE A 20 5.51 14.71 3.33
N ALA A 21 5.12 15.55 4.28
CA ALA A 21 5.93 16.63 4.81
C ALA A 21 7.09 16.07 5.68
N GLU A 22 8.14 16.87 5.83
CA GLU A 22 9.41 16.40 6.43
C GLU A 22 9.34 16.10 7.94
N ARG A 23 8.42 16.72 8.67
CA ARG A 23 8.40 16.66 10.15
C ARG A 23 7.07 16.16 10.70
N LEU A 24 5.97 16.83 10.33
CA LEU A 24 4.64 16.53 10.84
C LEU A 24 3.66 16.36 9.69
N ASN A 25 2.96 15.24 9.70
CA ASN A 25 1.84 14.97 8.80
C ASN A 25 0.61 14.73 9.67
N ILE A 26 -0.46 15.48 9.42
CA ILE A 26 -1.74 15.31 10.12
C ILE A 26 -2.68 14.59 9.17
N LEU A 27 -3.04 13.35 9.51
CA LEU A 27 -4.00 12.55 8.77
C LEU A 27 -5.34 12.60 9.50
N THR A 28 -6.32 13.27 8.91
CA THR A 28 -7.67 13.43 9.46
C THR A 28 -8.72 12.89 8.49
N GLY A 29 -9.96 12.73 8.96
CA GLY A 29 -11.10 12.21 8.22
C GLY A 29 -11.99 11.32 9.07
N ASP A 30 -13.14 10.94 8.55
CA ASP A 30 -14.09 10.06 9.21
C ASP A 30 -13.54 8.63 9.40
N ASN A 31 -14.17 7.89 10.29
CA ASN A 31 -13.92 6.47 10.51
C ASN A 31 -14.17 5.68 9.22
N GLY A 32 -13.31 4.71 8.95
CA GLY A 32 -13.42 3.88 7.74
C GLY A 32 -12.85 4.48 6.46
N LEU A 33 -12.43 5.76 6.41
CA LEU A 33 -11.84 6.35 5.20
C LEU A 33 -10.42 5.86 4.84
N GLY A 34 -9.83 4.98 5.67
CA GLY A 34 -8.53 4.36 5.35
C GLY A 34 -7.29 5.00 5.97
N LYS A 35 -7.44 5.82 7.03
CA LYS A 35 -6.29 6.41 7.75
C LYS A 35 -5.34 5.33 8.31
N THR A 36 -5.88 4.31 8.98
CA THR A 36 -5.09 3.17 9.48
C THR A 36 -4.48 2.37 8.34
N PHE A 37 -5.23 2.13 7.28
CA PHE A 37 -4.75 1.43 6.08
C PHE A 37 -3.53 2.13 5.45
N LEU A 38 -3.55 3.47 5.36
CA LEU A 38 -2.40 4.24 4.89
C LEU A 38 -1.15 3.99 5.77
N LEU A 39 -1.32 3.95 7.09
CA LEU A 39 -0.23 3.67 8.03
C LEU A 39 0.31 2.24 7.87
N ASP A 40 -0.54 1.24 7.64
CA ASP A 40 -0.11 -0.14 7.38
C ASP A 40 0.75 -0.24 6.12
N VAL A 41 0.39 0.48 5.05
CA VAL A 41 1.17 0.52 3.81
C VAL A 41 2.49 1.25 4.00
N VAL A 42 2.49 2.37 4.73
CA VAL A 42 3.73 3.10 5.09
C VAL A 42 4.66 2.21 5.91
N TRP A 43 4.11 1.47 6.88
CA TRP A 43 4.87 0.50 7.67
C TRP A 43 5.50 -0.57 6.77
N TRP A 44 4.71 -1.19 5.88
CA TRP A 44 5.22 -2.18 4.93
C TRP A 44 6.29 -1.62 4.00
N ALA A 45 6.11 -0.40 3.51
CA ALA A 45 7.09 0.27 2.65
C ALA A 45 8.43 0.49 3.37
N LEU A 46 8.40 0.82 4.67
CA LEU A 46 9.61 1.04 5.47
C LEU A 46 10.28 -0.26 5.95
N THR A 47 9.50 -1.26 6.35
CA THR A 47 10.01 -2.45 7.05
C THR A 47 10.09 -3.69 6.17
N GLY A 48 9.31 -3.73 5.09
CA GLY A 48 9.11 -4.90 4.25
C GLY A 48 8.17 -5.96 4.84
N THR A 49 7.55 -5.70 6.00
CA THR A 49 6.58 -6.59 6.64
C THR A 49 5.25 -5.87 6.86
N TRP A 50 4.14 -6.59 6.88
CA TRP A 50 2.83 -6.00 7.20
C TRP A 50 2.63 -5.96 8.71
N ALA A 51 2.09 -4.85 9.23
CA ALA A 51 1.73 -4.73 10.65
C ALA A 51 0.51 -5.62 10.99
N GLY A 52 -0.40 -5.80 10.02
CA GLY A 52 -1.55 -6.68 10.11
C GLY A 52 -1.79 -7.44 8.80
N ALA A 53 -3.03 -7.44 8.32
CA ALA A 53 -3.37 -8.06 7.05
C ALA A 53 -2.69 -7.30 5.87
N PRO A 54 -2.20 -8.02 4.83
CA PRO A 54 -1.68 -7.38 3.63
C PRO A 54 -2.73 -6.50 2.93
N ALA A 55 -2.28 -5.42 2.29
CA ALA A 55 -3.14 -4.62 1.45
C ALA A 55 -3.50 -5.37 0.15
N TRP A 56 -4.69 -5.95 0.08
CA TRP A 56 -5.10 -6.72 -1.10
C TRP A 56 -5.51 -5.82 -2.29
N PRO A 57 -5.40 -6.33 -3.52
CA PRO A 57 -5.93 -5.67 -4.71
C PRO A 57 -7.45 -5.52 -4.57
N GLN A 58 -7.97 -4.42 -5.09
CA GLN A 58 -9.40 -4.26 -5.29
C GLN A 58 -9.91 -5.32 -6.28
N ARG A 59 -11.16 -5.73 -6.11
CA ARG A 59 -11.80 -6.67 -7.03
C ARG A 59 -12.01 -5.98 -8.38
N GLY A 60 -11.33 -6.44 -9.43
CA GLY A 60 -11.46 -5.92 -10.79
C GLY A 60 -10.20 -6.12 -11.63
N ASN A 61 -10.27 -5.79 -12.92
CA ASN A 61 -9.17 -5.95 -13.89
C ASN A 61 -8.27 -4.71 -13.97
N GLY A 62 -7.85 -4.18 -12.82
CA GLY A 62 -7.00 -2.99 -12.75
C GLY A 62 -5.53 -3.33 -12.50
N ASN A 63 -4.62 -2.59 -13.16
CA ASN A 63 -3.19 -2.68 -12.85
C ASN A 63 -2.96 -2.26 -11.40
N THR A 64 -2.66 -3.25 -10.57
CA THR A 64 -2.46 -3.09 -9.13
C THR A 64 -1.01 -2.75 -8.83
N SER A 65 -0.77 -1.68 -8.08
CA SER A 65 0.59 -1.32 -7.71
C SER A 65 0.65 -0.51 -6.42
N ILE A 66 1.70 -0.77 -5.64
CA ILE A 66 2.17 0.09 -4.54
C ILE A 66 3.58 0.54 -4.90
N SER A 67 3.81 1.86 -4.97
CA SER A 67 5.15 2.43 -5.16
C SER A 67 5.39 3.58 -4.18
N TRP A 68 6.65 3.79 -3.80
CA TRP A 68 7.03 4.83 -2.86
C TRP A 68 8.45 5.34 -3.11
N THR A 69 8.73 6.54 -2.62
CA THR A 69 10.07 7.15 -2.60
C THR A 69 10.45 7.55 -1.18
N SER A 70 11.75 7.58 -0.87
CA SER A 70 12.25 8.03 0.43
C SER A 70 13.41 9.00 0.31
N LYS A 71 13.46 9.99 1.20
CA LYS A 71 14.61 10.88 1.39
C LYS A 71 15.43 10.42 2.62
N GLY A 72 16.76 10.35 2.50
CA GLY A 72 17.68 9.91 3.56
C GLY A 72 17.65 8.39 3.78
N ALA A 73 18.79 7.72 3.53
CA ALA A 73 18.97 6.26 3.46
C ALA A 73 18.63 5.50 4.78
N PRO A 74 18.41 4.16 4.75
CA PRO A 74 18.82 3.25 3.69
C PRO A 74 17.64 2.70 2.87
N GLN A 75 17.62 3.04 1.57
CA GLN A 75 17.27 2.00 0.60
C GLN A 75 18.28 0.88 0.81
N ARG A 76 17.82 -0.33 1.15
CA ARG A 76 18.69 -1.51 1.16
C ARG A 76 19.37 -1.60 -0.22
N PRO A 77 20.71 -1.69 -0.28
CA PRO A 77 21.41 -1.79 -1.56
C PRO A 77 20.84 -2.98 -2.35
N GLY A 78 20.28 -2.70 -3.53
CA GLY A 78 19.77 -3.72 -4.46
C GLY A 78 18.24 -3.88 -4.56
N ARG A 79 17.43 -3.22 -3.73
CA ARG A 79 15.96 -3.31 -3.88
C ARG A 79 15.45 -2.23 -4.84
N LYS A 80 15.25 -2.60 -6.11
CA LYS A 80 14.44 -1.78 -7.05
C LYS A 80 13.07 -1.49 -6.40
N PRO A 81 12.41 -0.35 -6.68
CA PRO A 81 11.03 -0.13 -6.28
C PRO A 81 10.19 -1.31 -6.79
N GLN A 82 9.94 -2.29 -5.92
CA GLN A 82 9.15 -3.45 -6.26
C GLN A 82 7.71 -2.98 -6.18
N ALA A 83 7.08 -2.82 -7.34
CA ALA A 83 5.63 -2.88 -7.41
C ALA A 83 5.24 -4.24 -6.82
N TRP A 84 4.73 -4.24 -5.60
CA TRP A 84 4.13 -5.43 -5.06
C TRP A 84 2.77 -5.61 -5.74
N ILE A 85 2.68 -6.61 -6.60
CA ILE A 85 1.43 -7.09 -7.17
C ILE A 85 1.01 -8.24 -6.27
N ALA A 86 -0.04 -8.06 -5.46
CA ALA A 86 -0.59 -9.20 -4.75
C ALA A 86 -1.10 -10.22 -5.77
N PRO A 87 -0.96 -11.54 -5.52
CA PRO A 87 -1.66 -12.53 -6.32
C PRO A 87 -3.17 -12.27 -6.24
N ILE A 88 -3.82 -12.26 -7.40
CA ILE A 88 -5.29 -12.20 -7.50
C ILE A 88 -5.82 -13.44 -6.76
N ARG A 89 -6.81 -13.26 -5.88
CA ARG A 89 -7.45 -14.39 -5.20
C ARG A 89 -8.17 -15.23 -6.26
N GLN A 90 -7.51 -16.29 -6.75
CA GLN A 90 -8.17 -17.30 -7.58
C GLN A 90 -9.28 -17.89 -6.70
N GLY A 91 -10.52 -17.70 -7.14
CA GLY A 91 -11.70 -18.08 -6.37
C GLY A 91 -11.60 -19.54 -5.95
N TYR A 92 -11.77 -19.80 -4.66
CA TYR A 92 -12.15 -21.13 -4.21
C TYR A 92 -13.53 -21.40 -4.83
N GLY A 93 -13.54 -22.24 -5.86
CA GLY A 93 -14.76 -22.86 -6.36
C GLY A 93 -15.40 -23.60 -5.20
N ILE A 94 -16.58 -23.15 -4.82
CA ILE A 94 -17.51 -23.93 -4.02
C ILE A 94 -17.81 -25.21 -4.82
N GLY A 95 -17.29 -26.34 -4.34
CA GLY A 95 -17.84 -27.64 -4.70
C GLY A 95 -19.29 -27.67 -4.22
N MET A 96 -20.22 -27.52 -5.16
CA MET A 96 -21.62 -27.83 -4.97
C MET A 96 -21.85 -29.14 -5.71
N ALA A 97 -22.17 -30.17 -4.91
CA ALA A 97 -22.89 -31.42 -5.20
C ALA A 97 -22.57 -32.15 -6.52
#